data_AF-A0A661XBW7-F1
#
_entry.id   AF-A0A661XBW7-F1
#
_cell.length_a   1.000
_cell.length_b   1.000
_cell.length_c   1.000
_cell.angle_alpha   90.00
_cell.angle_beta   90.00
_cell.angle_gamma   90.00
#
_symmetry.space_group_name_H-M   'P 1'
#
loop_
_entity.id
_entity.type
_entity.pdbx_description
1 polymer ?
#
loop_
_entity_poly.entity_id
_entity_poly.type
_entity_poly.pdbx_seq_one_letter_code
_entity_poly.pdbx_strand_id
1 'polypeptide(L)'
;MMDEKWELYYDAMELLEEGEIKRAEKLLKEAIKLDPDFVAGYVGLVEVYEIQEKEKLVAKYVNLAWEKTLKKFPKWPPVGKISWGSVNDRQYFRAICDKAILHHRKEEKEEAEKLYRLLLKLNPNDNQGIRYLLAALFRGLTPEDVDMMIEEGNRKQDWSELENLLIEENKKHRFWKYEDDEEIENIEGDA
;
A
#
# COMPACT_ATOMS: atom_id res chain seq x y z
N MET A 1 -27.87 4.23 -4.45
CA MET A 1 -27.62 3.66 -3.12
C MET A 1 -26.24 3.03 -3.16
N MET A 2 -25.43 3.26 -2.13
CA MET A 2 -24.14 2.60 -1.98
C MET A 2 -24.39 1.09 -1.79
N ASP A 3 -23.47 0.24 -2.25
CA ASP A 3 -23.56 -1.21 -1.98
C ASP A 3 -23.42 -1.43 -0.46
N GLU A 4 -24.27 -2.27 0.15
CA GLU A 4 -24.34 -2.49 1.61
C GLU A 4 -22.97 -2.88 2.20
N LYS A 5 -22.17 -3.66 1.47
CA LYS A 5 -20.80 -4.03 1.89
C LYS A 5 -19.87 -2.83 2.04
N TRP A 6 -20.06 -1.79 1.19
CA TRP A 6 -19.27 -0.56 1.27
C TRP A 6 -19.71 0.28 2.44
N GLU A 7 -21.02 0.37 2.73
CA GLU A 7 -21.53 1.06 3.93
C GLU A 7 -20.92 0.44 5.20
N LEU A 8 -20.99 -0.89 5.34
CA LEU A 8 -20.34 -1.62 6.43
C LEU A 8 -18.83 -1.37 6.51
N TYR A 9 -18.14 -1.26 5.37
CA TYR A 9 -16.72 -0.97 5.33
C TYR A 9 -16.42 0.44 5.86
N TYR A 10 -17.14 1.47 5.38
CA TYR A 10 -16.91 2.85 5.82
C TYR A 10 -17.24 3.04 7.29
N ASP A 11 -18.38 2.52 7.76
CA ASP A 11 -18.73 2.52 9.19
C ASP A 11 -17.64 1.84 10.03
N ALA A 12 -17.03 0.76 9.52
CA ALA A 12 -15.93 0.10 10.21
C ALA A 12 -14.66 0.96 10.27
N MET A 13 -14.32 1.68 9.20
CA MET A 13 -13.14 2.56 9.18
C MET A 13 -13.33 3.73 10.15
N GLU A 14 -14.52 4.35 10.18
CA GLU A 14 -14.85 5.39 11.17
C GLU A 14 -14.72 4.86 12.60
N LEU A 15 -15.21 3.65 12.87
CA LEU A 15 -15.05 3.02 14.19
C LEU A 15 -13.59 2.71 14.54
N LEU A 16 -12.72 2.44 13.57
CA LEU A 16 -11.28 2.29 13.83
C LEU A 16 -10.66 3.60 14.27
N GLU A 17 -11.00 4.71 13.60
CA GLU A 17 -10.55 6.05 13.98
C GLU A 17 -11.01 6.45 15.39
N GLU A 18 -12.21 6.00 15.80
CA GLU A 18 -12.74 6.19 17.17
C GLU A 18 -12.15 5.22 18.22
N GLY A 19 -11.34 4.25 17.82
CA GLY A 19 -10.79 3.23 18.71
C GLY A 19 -11.76 2.09 19.07
N GLU A 20 -12.91 1.99 18.40
CA GLU A 20 -13.95 0.97 18.57
C GLU A 20 -13.62 -0.33 17.80
N ILE A 21 -12.39 -0.85 18.01
CA ILE A 21 -11.77 -1.91 17.20
C ILE A 21 -12.63 -3.17 17.07
N LYS A 22 -13.29 -3.59 18.17
CA LYS A 22 -14.13 -4.81 18.16
C LYS A 22 -15.40 -4.64 17.32
N ARG A 23 -15.97 -3.43 17.27
CA ARG A 23 -17.15 -3.14 16.47
C ARG A 23 -16.77 -3.07 14.99
N ALA A 24 -15.66 -2.40 14.67
CA ALA A 24 -15.09 -2.37 13.32
C ALA A 24 -14.83 -3.79 12.78
N GLU A 25 -14.18 -4.65 13.58
CA GLU A 25 -13.92 -6.05 13.22
C GLU A 25 -15.21 -6.81 12.86
N LYS A 26 -16.30 -6.57 13.61
CA LYS A 26 -17.59 -7.21 13.36
C LYS A 26 -18.19 -6.77 12.03
N LEU A 27 -18.21 -5.46 11.75
CA LEU A 27 -18.76 -4.92 10.50
C LEU A 27 -17.98 -5.39 9.28
N LEU A 28 -16.64 -5.40 9.35
CA LEU A 28 -15.80 -5.91 8.26
C LEU A 28 -16.05 -7.40 7.99
N LYS A 29 -16.21 -8.20 9.04
CA LYS A 29 -16.59 -9.62 8.92
C LYS A 29 -17.98 -9.80 8.31
N GLU A 30 -18.91 -8.87 8.52
CA GLU A 30 -20.22 -8.86 7.88
C GLU A 30 -20.10 -8.46 6.41
N ALA A 31 -19.30 -7.45 6.07
CA ALA A 31 -19.05 -7.03 4.69
C ALA A 31 -18.51 -8.17 3.81
N ILE A 32 -17.52 -8.94 4.29
CA ILE A 32 -16.97 -10.08 3.54
C ILE A 32 -17.90 -11.30 3.51
N LYS A 33 -18.94 -11.35 4.37
CA LYS A 33 -20.00 -12.38 4.27
C LYS A 33 -21.00 -12.03 3.17
N LEU A 34 -21.31 -10.74 3.02
CA LEU A 34 -22.18 -10.26 1.93
C LEU A 34 -21.50 -10.46 0.57
N ASP A 35 -20.21 -10.16 0.49
CA ASP A 35 -19.40 -10.38 -0.72
C ASP A 35 -18.03 -10.99 -0.37
N PRO A 36 -17.87 -12.32 -0.55
CA PRO A 36 -16.60 -13.00 -0.30
C PRO A 36 -15.44 -12.60 -1.21
N ASP A 37 -15.66 -11.80 -2.26
CA ASP A 37 -14.59 -11.28 -3.12
C ASP A 37 -14.31 -9.78 -2.86
N PHE A 38 -14.92 -9.20 -1.82
CA PHE A 38 -14.73 -7.81 -1.45
C PHE A 38 -13.38 -7.55 -0.76
N VAL A 39 -12.37 -7.19 -1.55
CA VAL A 39 -10.97 -7.00 -1.11
C VAL A 39 -10.87 -5.97 0.02
N ALA A 40 -11.63 -4.87 -0.04
CA ALA A 40 -11.55 -3.81 0.98
C ALA A 40 -11.89 -4.33 2.38
N GLY A 41 -12.85 -5.24 2.51
CA GLY A 41 -13.19 -5.86 3.79
C GLY A 41 -12.04 -6.69 4.38
N TYR A 42 -11.27 -7.38 3.53
CA TYR A 42 -10.08 -8.11 3.97
C TYR A 42 -8.94 -7.15 4.36
N VAL A 43 -8.72 -6.08 3.58
CA VAL A 43 -7.73 -5.03 3.89
C VAL A 43 -8.06 -4.35 5.23
N GLY A 44 -9.32 -3.99 5.47
CA GLY A 44 -9.71 -3.41 6.77
C GLY A 44 -9.50 -4.37 7.94
N LEU A 45 -9.62 -5.69 7.72
CA LEU A 45 -9.30 -6.69 8.75
C LEU A 45 -7.78 -6.79 9.01
N VAL A 46 -6.93 -6.52 8.02
CA VAL A 46 -5.48 -6.40 8.24
C VAL A 46 -5.22 -5.27 9.24
N GLU A 47 -5.78 -4.09 8.99
CA GLU A 47 -5.65 -2.92 9.87
C GLU A 47 -6.14 -3.19 11.30
N VAL A 48 -7.32 -3.81 11.45
CA VAL A 48 -7.83 -4.27 12.76
C VAL A 48 -6.82 -5.13 13.51
N TYR A 49 -6.17 -6.07 12.81
CA TYR A 49 -5.28 -7.04 13.44
C TYR A 49 -3.85 -6.53 13.63
N GLU A 50 -3.41 -5.53 12.86
CA GLU A 50 -2.21 -4.74 13.14
C GLU A 50 -2.37 -3.98 14.47
N ILE A 51 -3.48 -3.25 14.64
CA ILE A 51 -3.77 -2.51 15.89
C ILE A 51 -3.86 -3.45 17.11
N GLN A 52 -4.35 -4.67 16.91
CA GLN A 52 -4.44 -5.68 17.96
C GLN A 52 -3.14 -6.48 18.17
N GLU A 53 -2.08 -6.21 17.41
CA GLU A 53 -0.79 -6.93 17.44
C GLU A 53 -0.95 -8.45 17.21
N LYS A 54 -1.85 -8.84 16.31
CA LYS A 54 -2.16 -10.24 15.99
C LYS A 54 -1.52 -10.68 14.69
N GLU A 55 -0.21 -10.79 14.67
CA GLU A 55 0.62 -11.15 13.49
C GLU A 55 0.10 -12.34 12.67
N LYS A 56 -0.36 -13.41 13.33
CA LYS A 56 -0.90 -14.59 12.63
C LYS A 56 -2.17 -14.26 11.85
N LEU A 57 -3.00 -13.36 12.37
CA LEU A 57 -4.21 -12.91 11.69
C LEU A 57 -3.87 -11.89 10.61
N VAL A 58 -2.94 -10.96 10.85
CA VAL A 58 -2.39 -10.07 9.82
C VAL A 58 -1.96 -10.89 8.60
N ALA A 59 -1.03 -11.84 8.77
CA ALA A 59 -0.54 -12.66 7.67
C ALA A 59 -1.67 -13.44 6.97
N LYS A 60 -2.66 -13.93 7.71
CA LYS A 60 -3.83 -14.62 7.15
C LYS A 60 -4.64 -13.68 6.25
N TYR A 61 -5.01 -12.50 6.74
CA TYR A 61 -5.91 -11.60 6.02
C TYR A 61 -5.21 -10.87 4.86
N VAL A 62 -3.90 -10.60 4.97
CA VAL A 62 -3.07 -10.16 3.83
C VAL A 62 -3.09 -11.18 2.70
N ASN A 63 -2.89 -12.46 3.00
CA ASN A 63 -2.92 -13.51 1.97
C ASN A 63 -4.32 -13.67 1.36
N LEU A 64 -5.39 -13.55 2.15
CA LEU A 64 -6.76 -13.56 1.63
C LEU A 64 -7.03 -12.37 0.70
N ALA A 65 -6.67 -11.15 1.10
CA ALA A 65 -6.83 -9.95 0.27
C ALA A 65 -6.05 -10.09 -1.06
N TRP A 66 -4.84 -10.64 -1.00
CA TRP A 66 -4.03 -10.96 -2.17
C TRP A 66 -4.69 -11.98 -3.10
N GLU A 67 -5.19 -13.10 -2.57
CA GLU A 67 -5.89 -14.12 -3.35
C GLU A 67 -7.12 -13.55 -4.08
N LYS A 68 -7.91 -12.71 -3.39
CA LYS A 68 -9.08 -12.04 -3.99
C LYS A 68 -8.67 -11.04 -5.06
N THR A 69 -7.57 -10.32 -4.85
CA THR A 69 -7.01 -9.41 -5.85
C THR A 69 -6.54 -10.16 -7.10
N LEU A 70 -5.83 -11.29 -6.94
CA LEU A 70 -5.42 -12.14 -8.06
C LEU A 70 -6.60 -12.78 -8.79
N LYS A 71 -7.68 -13.13 -8.07
CA LYS A 71 -8.92 -13.60 -8.70
C LYS A 71 -9.56 -12.53 -9.59
N LYS A 72 -9.55 -11.27 -9.14
CA LYS A 72 -10.03 -10.12 -9.93
C LYS A 72 -9.12 -9.82 -11.12
N PHE A 73 -7.81 -9.92 -10.93
CA PHE A 73 -6.79 -9.65 -11.94
C PHE A 73 -5.86 -10.84 -12.15
N PRO A 74 -6.32 -11.90 -12.86
CA PRO A 74 -5.43 -13.00 -13.25
C PRO A 74 -4.26 -12.53 -14.12
N LYS A 75 -4.43 -11.38 -14.77
CA LYS A 75 -3.38 -10.57 -15.39
C LYS A 75 -3.56 -9.13 -14.94
N TRP A 76 -2.46 -8.47 -14.59
CA TRP A 76 -2.50 -7.07 -14.19
C TRP A 76 -3.04 -6.20 -15.33
N PRO A 77 -3.92 -5.24 -15.02
CA PRO A 77 -4.44 -4.34 -16.02
C PRO A 77 -3.33 -3.41 -16.54
N PRO A 78 -3.46 -2.89 -17.77
CA PRO A 78 -2.59 -1.82 -18.26
C PRO A 78 -2.62 -0.60 -17.33
N VAL A 79 -1.53 0.18 -17.32
CA VAL A 79 -1.43 1.43 -16.57
C VAL A 79 -2.61 2.36 -16.94
N GLY A 80 -3.19 3.01 -15.93
CA GLY A 80 -4.33 3.92 -16.08
C GLY A 80 -5.71 3.24 -16.18
N LYS A 81 -5.80 1.90 -16.23
CA LYS A 81 -7.10 1.20 -16.22
C LYS A 81 -7.72 1.04 -14.85
N ILE A 82 -6.90 1.00 -13.81
CA ILE A 82 -7.29 1.19 -12.41
C ILE A 82 -6.51 2.38 -11.89
N SER A 83 -7.06 3.08 -10.90
CA SER A 83 -6.45 4.30 -10.39
C SER A 83 -6.51 4.37 -8.87
N TRP A 84 -5.44 4.82 -8.24
CA TRP A 84 -5.45 5.16 -6.82
C TRP A 84 -6.53 6.20 -6.47
N GLY A 85 -6.83 7.13 -7.39
CA GLY A 85 -7.89 8.12 -7.18
C GLY A 85 -9.29 7.50 -7.07
N SER A 86 -9.52 6.35 -7.72
CA SER A 86 -10.78 5.61 -7.69
C SER A 86 -10.94 4.86 -6.38
N VAL A 87 -11.91 5.29 -5.58
CA VAL A 87 -12.27 4.67 -4.30
C VAL A 87 -12.45 3.15 -4.42
N ASN A 88 -13.11 2.69 -5.48
CA ASN A 88 -13.35 1.27 -5.71
C ASN A 88 -12.08 0.48 -6.03
N ASP A 89 -11.06 1.13 -6.61
CA ASP A 89 -9.83 0.44 -7.03
C ASP A 89 -8.76 0.45 -5.94
N ARG A 90 -8.78 1.42 -5.01
CA ARG A 90 -7.81 1.53 -3.90
C ARG A 90 -7.63 0.24 -3.12
N GLN A 91 -8.68 -0.56 -2.97
CA GLN A 91 -8.63 -1.85 -2.27
C GLN A 91 -7.55 -2.79 -2.83
N TYR A 92 -7.34 -2.79 -4.14
CA TYR A 92 -6.36 -3.65 -4.78
C TYR A 92 -4.93 -3.15 -4.55
N PHE A 93 -4.72 -1.83 -4.63
CA PHE A 93 -3.44 -1.21 -4.34
C PHE A 93 -3.01 -1.42 -2.88
N ARG A 94 -3.96 -1.30 -1.95
CA ARG A 94 -3.72 -1.59 -0.52
C ARG A 94 -3.37 -3.06 -0.31
N ALA A 95 -4.15 -3.99 -0.88
CA ALA A 95 -3.87 -5.42 -0.76
C ALA A 95 -2.49 -5.82 -1.34
N ILE A 96 -2.06 -5.21 -2.46
CA ILE A 96 -0.71 -5.43 -3.01
C ILE A 96 0.36 -4.86 -2.05
N CYS A 97 0.11 -3.68 -1.46
CA CYS A 97 1.02 -3.04 -0.51
C CYS A 97 1.19 -3.87 0.76
N ASP A 98 0.09 -4.31 1.38
CA ASP A 98 0.13 -5.15 2.58
C ASP A 98 0.88 -6.46 2.31
N LYS A 99 0.71 -7.02 1.11
CA LYS A 99 1.43 -8.22 0.68
C LYS A 99 2.92 -7.95 0.51
N ALA A 100 3.31 -6.82 -0.06
CA ALA A 100 4.70 -6.40 -0.19
C ALA A 100 5.36 -6.18 1.18
N ILE A 101 4.67 -5.49 2.09
CA ILE A 101 5.10 -5.26 3.48
C ILE A 101 5.28 -6.59 4.22
N LEU A 102 4.35 -7.54 4.07
CA LEU A 102 4.47 -8.86 4.68
C LEU A 102 5.72 -9.61 4.19
N HIS A 103 6.04 -9.54 2.89
CA HIS A 103 7.28 -10.11 2.35
C HIS A 103 8.52 -9.37 2.86
N HIS A 104 8.44 -8.04 2.95
CA HIS A 104 9.53 -7.19 3.46
C HIS A 104 9.87 -7.53 4.91
N ARG A 105 8.87 -7.60 5.80
CA ARG A 105 9.03 -8.02 7.21
C ARG A 105 9.61 -9.42 7.38
N LYS A 106 9.43 -10.30 6.39
CA LYS A 106 9.99 -11.66 6.37
C LYS A 106 11.37 -11.75 5.73
N GLU A 107 11.95 -10.62 5.34
CA GLU A 107 13.22 -10.53 4.60
C GLU A 107 13.18 -11.27 3.24
N GLU A 108 11.98 -11.48 2.68
CA GLU A 108 11.78 -12.08 1.36
C GLU A 108 11.94 -10.99 0.28
N LYS A 109 13.18 -10.49 0.14
CA LYS A 109 13.51 -9.24 -0.58
C LYS A 109 13.03 -9.23 -2.02
N GLU A 110 13.25 -10.32 -2.76
CA GLU A 110 12.90 -10.39 -4.18
C GLU A 110 11.38 -10.29 -4.40
N GLU A 111 10.58 -10.91 -3.53
CA GLU A 111 9.12 -10.87 -3.63
C GLU A 111 8.57 -9.50 -3.19
N ALA A 112 9.15 -8.88 -2.16
CA ALA A 112 8.81 -7.52 -1.75
C ALA A 112 9.10 -6.51 -2.87
N GLU A 113 10.32 -6.54 -3.44
CA GLU A 113 10.73 -5.65 -4.53
C GLU A 113 9.80 -5.77 -5.73
N LYS A 114 9.46 -6.99 -6.13
CA LYS A 114 8.56 -7.24 -7.26
C LYS A 114 7.19 -6.59 -7.07
N LEU A 115 6.64 -6.65 -5.88
CA LEU A 115 5.33 -6.05 -5.58
C LEU A 115 5.40 -4.53 -5.43
N TYR A 116 6.45 -3.99 -4.82
CA TYR A 116 6.67 -2.54 -4.78
C TYR A 116 6.84 -1.96 -6.19
N ARG A 117 7.64 -2.59 -7.06
CA ARG A 117 7.77 -2.17 -8.46
C ARG A 117 6.46 -2.29 -9.24
N LEU A 118 5.66 -3.31 -8.97
CA LEU A 118 4.32 -3.43 -9.56
C LEU A 118 3.44 -2.24 -9.16
N LEU A 119 3.45 -1.85 -7.89
CA LEU A 119 2.70 -0.68 -7.42
C LEU A 119 3.17 0.61 -8.08
N LEU A 120 4.48 0.85 -8.16
CA LEU A 120 5.02 2.02 -8.86
C LEU A 120 4.63 2.04 -10.35
N LYS A 121 4.55 0.88 -10.99
CA LYS A 121 4.05 0.77 -12.37
C LYS A 121 2.55 1.08 -12.49
N LEU A 122 1.73 0.58 -11.57
CA LEU A 122 0.27 0.76 -11.61
C LEU A 122 -0.19 2.15 -11.14
N ASN A 123 0.60 2.79 -10.27
CA ASN A 123 0.39 4.11 -9.68
C ASN A 123 1.66 4.96 -9.88
N PRO A 124 1.91 5.45 -11.12
CA PRO A 124 3.15 6.14 -11.46
C PRO A 124 3.41 7.41 -10.67
N ASN A 125 2.37 8.10 -10.19
CA ASN A 125 2.51 9.29 -9.34
C ASN A 125 2.82 8.92 -7.86
N ASP A 126 2.88 7.62 -7.55
CA ASP A 126 3.15 7.08 -6.22
C ASP A 126 2.45 7.82 -5.07
N ASN A 127 1.14 8.00 -5.24
CA ASN A 127 0.28 8.61 -4.22
C ASN A 127 0.24 7.83 -2.89
N GLN A 128 0.87 6.66 -2.83
CA GLN A 128 0.97 5.79 -1.66
C GLN A 128 2.29 5.91 -0.90
N GLY A 129 3.33 6.50 -1.50
CA GLY A 129 4.67 6.55 -0.90
C GLY A 129 5.45 5.24 -0.99
N ILE A 130 5.14 4.36 -1.96
CA ILE A 130 5.83 3.09 -2.21
C ILE A 130 7.32 3.28 -2.50
N ARG A 131 7.71 4.41 -3.10
CA ARG A 131 9.11 4.73 -3.37
C ARG A 131 9.97 4.71 -2.10
N TYR A 132 9.42 5.13 -0.95
CA TYR A 132 10.14 5.13 0.31
C TYR A 132 10.27 3.72 0.89
N LEU A 133 9.21 2.91 0.79
CA LEU A 133 9.25 1.50 1.19
C LEU A 133 10.26 0.70 0.35
N LEU A 134 10.36 0.98 -0.95
CA LEU A 134 11.33 0.35 -1.84
C LEU A 134 12.77 0.84 -1.55
N ALA A 135 12.95 2.13 -1.22
CA ALA A 135 14.24 2.64 -0.77
C ALA A 135 14.70 1.96 0.54
N ALA A 136 13.78 1.83 1.51
CA ALA A 136 14.04 1.13 2.76
C ALA A 136 14.44 -0.33 2.53
N LEU A 137 13.74 -1.04 1.64
CA LEU A 137 14.09 -2.42 1.28
C LEU A 137 15.53 -2.54 0.75
N PHE A 138 15.96 -1.62 -0.12
CA PHE A 138 17.34 -1.61 -0.64
C PHE A 138 18.36 -1.25 0.43
N ARG A 139 18.02 -0.35 1.35
CA ARG A 139 18.86 0.02 2.49
C ARG A 139 18.96 -1.10 3.54
N GLY A 140 18.01 -2.02 3.56
CA GLY A 140 17.86 -3.04 4.61
C GLY A 140 17.16 -2.52 5.87
N LEU A 141 16.32 -1.49 5.72
CA LEU A 141 15.44 -0.95 6.75
C LEU A 141 14.06 -1.61 6.65
N THR A 142 13.33 -1.69 7.76
CA THR A 142 11.98 -2.26 7.78
C THR A 142 10.92 -1.25 7.31
N PRO A 143 9.69 -1.70 7.00
CA PRO A 143 8.56 -0.78 6.84
C PRO A 143 8.34 0.12 8.06
N GLU A 144 8.54 -0.39 9.27
CA GLU A 144 8.37 0.37 10.51
C GLU A 144 9.41 1.49 10.65
N ASP A 145 10.64 1.30 10.12
CA ASP A 145 11.63 2.38 10.05
C ASP A 145 11.14 3.54 9.19
N VAL A 146 10.42 3.25 8.09
CA VAL A 146 9.81 4.27 7.23
C VAL A 146 8.69 5.01 7.97
N ASP A 147 7.82 4.28 8.69
CA ASP A 147 6.76 4.87 9.48
C ASP A 147 7.33 5.81 10.56
N MET A 148 8.39 5.39 11.25
CA MET A 148 9.10 6.24 12.23
C MET A 148 9.68 7.52 11.59
N MET A 149 10.27 7.42 10.40
CA MET A 149 10.78 8.59 9.66
C MET A 149 9.64 9.54 9.27
N ILE A 150 8.49 9.02 8.85
CA ILE A 150 7.30 9.82 8.52
C ILE A 150 6.76 10.52 9.77
N GLU A 151 6.62 9.81 10.89
CA GLU A 151 6.15 10.39 12.16
C GLU A 151 7.07 11.49 12.69
N GLU A 152 8.39 11.25 12.65
CA GLU A 152 9.38 12.26 13.00
C GLU A 152 9.31 13.46 12.06
N GLY A 153 9.22 13.23 10.76
CA GLY A 153 9.10 14.29 9.77
C GLY A 153 7.84 15.12 9.97
N ASN A 154 6.71 14.49 10.27
CA ASN A 154 5.46 15.17 10.61
C ASN A 154 5.61 16.02 11.89
N ARG A 155 6.27 15.48 12.93
CA ARG A 155 6.51 16.19 14.20
C ARG A 155 7.42 17.42 14.00
N LYS A 156 8.49 17.27 13.22
CA LYS A 156 9.47 18.34 12.97
C LYS A 156 9.10 19.27 11.82
N GLN A 157 8.11 18.89 11.01
CA GLN A 157 7.83 19.49 9.70
C GLN A 157 9.07 19.45 8.79
N ASP A 158 9.82 18.34 8.84
CA ASP A 158 11.08 18.14 8.10
C ASP A 158 11.24 16.66 7.69
N TRP A 159 11.05 16.38 6.40
CA TRP A 159 11.15 15.04 5.82
C TRP A 159 12.52 14.76 5.17
N SER A 160 13.54 15.58 5.46
CA SER A 160 14.87 15.45 4.82
C SER A 160 15.49 14.07 4.99
N GLU A 161 15.28 13.40 6.12
CA GLU A 161 15.78 12.03 6.35
C GLU A 161 15.17 11.03 5.35
N LEU A 162 13.85 11.07 5.20
CA LEU A 162 13.09 10.22 4.29
C LEU A 162 13.45 10.51 2.81
N GLU A 163 13.59 11.78 2.46
CA GLU A 163 14.00 12.20 1.12
C GLU A 163 15.44 11.79 0.80
N ASN A 164 16.37 11.93 1.75
CA ASN A 164 17.75 11.51 1.57
C ASN A 164 17.86 10.00 1.36
N LEU A 165 17.09 9.20 2.12
CA LEU A 165 17.00 7.75 1.91
C LEU A 165 16.57 7.43 0.47
N LEU A 166 15.50 8.05 -0.01
CA LEU A 166 15.01 7.88 -1.38
C LEU A 166 16.07 8.27 -2.41
N ILE A 167 16.67 9.46 -2.29
CA ILE A 167 17.66 9.98 -3.23
C ILE A 167 18.87 9.06 -3.32
N GLU A 168 19.41 8.63 -2.18
CA GLU A 168 20.61 7.80 -2.11
C GLU A 168 20.38 6.41 -2.73
N GLU A 169 19.24 5.78 -2.45
CA GLU A 169 18.94 4.46 -3.00
C GLU A 169 18.50 4.53 -4.47
N ASN A 170 17.77 5.57 -4.87
CA ASN A 170 17.36 5.72 -6.26
C ASN A 170 18.57 5.96 -7.19
N LYS A 171 19.63 6.64 -6.73
CA LYS A 171 20.90 6.77 -7.48
C LYS A 171 21.54 5.42 -7.81
N LYS A 172 21.41 4.43 -6.92
CA LYS A 172 22.00 3.10 -7.08
C LYS A 172 21.10 2.18 -7.90
N HIS A 173 19.79 2.24 -7.65
CA HIS A 173 18.84 1.21 -8.07
C HIS A 173 17.86 1.66 -9.18
N ARG A 174 17.79 2.97 -9.49
CA ARG A 174 17.00 3.57 -10.59
C ARG A 174 15.58 3.03 -10.67
N PHE A 175 14.84 3.14 -9.57
CA PHE A 175 13.49 2.58 -9.44
C PHE A 175 12.38 3.63 -9.44
N TRP A 176 12.71 4.91 -9.27
CA TRP A 176 11.78 6.02 -9.21
C TRP A 176 12.18 7.12 -10.19
N LYS A 177 11.20 7.75 -10.84
CA LYS A 177 11.38 8.94 -11.67
C LYS A 177 10.73 10.13 -10.98
N TYR A 178 11.42 11.25 -10.90
CA TYR A 178 10.82 12.48 -10.40
C TYR A 178 9.96 13.12 -11.50
N GLU A 179 8.89 13.84 -11.13
CA GLU A 179 8.01 14.50 -12.10
C GLU A 179 8.78 15.48 -13.01
N ASP A 180 9.86 16.08 -12.50
CA ASP A 180 10.74 17.00 -13.24
C ASP A 180 11.71 16.29 -14.21
N ASP A 181 11.86 14.95 -14.13
CA ASP A 181 12.74 14.20 -15.05
C ASP A 181 12.14 14.10 -16.47
N GLU A 182 10.83 14.36 -16.66
CA GLU A 182 10.19 14.41 -17.99
C GLU A 182 10.53 15.70 -18.77
N GLU A 183 10.96 16.78 -18.11
CA GLU A 183 11.43 17.99 -18.80
C GLU A 183 12.86 17.82 -19.37
N ILE A 184 13.68 16.95 -18.77
CA ILE A 184 15.09 16.79 -19.19
C ILE A 184 15.21 15.96 -20.48
N GLU A 185 14.39 14.91 -20.65
CA GLU A 185 14.41 14.10 -21.88
C GLU A 185 13.84 14.84 -23.11
N ASN A 186 13.08 15.93 -22.91
CA ASN A 186 12.55 16.77 -23.99
C ASN A 186 13.45 17.95 -24.39
N ILE A 187 14.54 18.21 -23.65
CA ILE A 187 15.50 19.28 -23.96
C ILE A 187 16.73 18.74 -24.72
N GLU A 188 17.08 17.47 -24.56
CA GLU A 188 18.20 16.84 -25.30
C GLU A 188 17.79 16.28 -26.69
N GLY A 189 16.52 16.40 -27.08
CA GLY A 189 16.01 15.99 -28.39
C GLY A 189 16.03 17.08 -29.48
N ASP A 190 16.26 18.34 -29.10
CA ASP A 190 16.32 19.52 -29.98
C ASP A 190 17.51 20.42 -29.60
N ALA A 191 18.75 19.93 -29.77
CA ALA A 191 19.96 20.77 -29.81
C ALA A 191 21.09 20.13 -30.62
#